data_AF-A0A285JFM1-F1
#
_entry.id   AF-A0A285JFM1-F1
#
_cell.length_a   1.000
_cell.length_b   1.000
_cell.length_c   1.000
_cell.angle_alpha   90.00
_cell.angle_beta   90.00
_cell.angle_gamma   90.00
#
_symmetry.space_group_name_H-M   'P 1'
#
loop_
_entity.id
_entity.type
_entity.pdbx_description
1 polymer ?
#
loop_
_entity_poly.entity_id
_entity_poly.type
_entity_poly.pdbx_seq_one_letter_code
_entity_poly.pdbx_strand_id
1 'polypeptide(L)'
;MDVRLARTTDVADVRRLVDLAFTRYIARIGRRPMPMDNDYADLVERGRCWVAVDAGRAVGMVQLLVADDHLEVETLAVEPQAQGAGVGRRLLTFAEEQARAHGLAEVRLCTNRAMTENLSYYPRRGFHETHRERRQGFDRVFFAKSLAATLFTDVRIQGPNGTEVTDLRVAAGVVGGAGPEGERIDGTGLALVPVVPGPEGHVIGLVEPGMPADLLLVPQRIAPQPGTRWRRVVIGRYDVRALLSQGRLVVRDGDPLARPSDPGGERTGVWIDQNDWLHQELMANGRYDETRGGRRHAYTGRYWLDRDRIDYLDDSGFYAFGEFIGDTLHHVDFVMRRR
;
A
#
# COMPACT_ATOMS: atom_id res chain seq x y z
N MET A 1 13.25 -8.92 -23.32
CA MET A 1 14.10 -9.46 -22.25
C MET A 1 13.23 -10.12 -21.18
N ASP A 2 13.45 -11.42 -20.98
CA ASP A 2 12.75 -12.27 -20.02
C ASP A 2 13.66 -12.59 -18.83
N VAL A 3 13.10 -12.82 -17.64
CA VAL A 3 13.84 -13.27 -16.46
C VAL A 3 13.33 -14.63 -16.04
N ARG A 4 14.22 -15.63 -16.04
CA ARG A 4 13.87 -17.01 -15.72
C ARG A 4 14.87 -17.64 -14.76
N LEU A 5 14.47 -18.73 -14.12
CA LEU A 5 15.37 -19.52 -13.30
C LEU A 5 16.54 -20.04 -14.16
N ALA A 6 17.75 -19.94 -13.62
CA ALA A 6 18.93 -20.47 -14.26
C ALA A 6 18.89 -22.01 -14.24
N ARG A 7 19.37 -22.61 -15.32
CA ARG A 7 19.50 -24.06 -15.49
C ARG A 7 20.97 -24.43 -15.39
N THR A 8 21.28 -25.71 -15.21
CA THR A 8 22.66 -26.22 -15.19
C THR A 8 23.46 -25.83 -16.44
N THR A 9 22.79 -25.71 -17.60
CA THR A 9 23.39 -25.22 -18.84
C THR A 9 23.78 -23.73 -18.81
N ASP A 10 23.20 -22.93 -17.93
CA ASP A 10 23.48 -21.49 -17.80
C ASP A 10 24.67 -21.21 -16.87
N VAL A 11 25.23 -22.21 -16.16
CA VAL A 11 26.29 -22.01 -15.14
C VAL A 11 27.52 -21.30 -15.72
N ALA A 12 27.91 -21.65 -16.95
CA ALA A 12 29.03 -21.00 -17.64
C ALA A 12 28.74 -19.51 -17.90
N ASP A 13 27.51 -19.19 -18.30
CA ASP A 13 27.08 -17.81 -18.52
C ASP A 13 26.97 -17.01 -17.23
N VAL A 14 26.47 -17.62 -16.14
CA VAL A 14 26.41 -16.98 -14.83
C VAL A 14 27.82 -16.60 -14.34
N ARG A 15 28.77 -17.54 -14.40
CA ARG A 15 30.18 -17.28 -14.05
C ARG A 15 30.77 -16.16 -14.89
N ARG A 16 30.56 -16.21 -16.21
CA ARG A 16 31.00 -15.17 -17.15
C ARG A 16 30.43 -13.79 -16.81
N LEU A 17 29.13 -13.70 -16.51
CA LEU A 17 28.46 -12.44 -16.16
C LEU A 17 29.04 -11.84 -14.87
N VAL A 18 29.27 -12.67 -13.86
CA VAL A 18 29.89 -12.27 -12.59
C VAL A 18 31.32 -11.79 -12.82
N ASP A 19 32.13 -12.55 -13.57
CA ASP A 19 33.51 -12.15 -13.88
C ASP A 19 33.56 -10.80 -14.60
N LEU A 20 32.73 -10.61 -15.63
CA LEU A 20 32.66 -9.37 -16.39
C LEU A 20 32.19 -8.18 -15.53
N ALA A 21 31.22 -8.39 -14.64
CA ALA A 21 30.68 -7.33 -13.80
C ALA A 21 31.63 -6.92 -12.66
N PHE A 22 32.36 -7.87 -12.08
CA PHE A 22 33.13 -7.66 -10.85
C PHE A 22 34.64 -7.43 -11.07
N THR A 23 35.23 -7.85 -12.21
CA THR A 23 36.68 -7.73 -12.48
C THR A 23 37.22 -6.30 -12.27
N ARG A 24 36.47 -5.28 -12.70
CA ARG A 24 36.88 -3.87 -12.54
C ARG A 24 37.07 -3.43 -11.07
N TYR A 25 36.47 -4.15 -10.12
CA TYR A 25 36.55 -3.82 -8.70
C TYR A 25 37.74 -4.44 -7.99
N ILE A 26 38.46 -5.39 -8.59
CA ILE A 26 39.65 -6.02 -7.99
C ILE A 26 40.69 -4.95 -7.63
N ALA A 27 41.01 -4.05 -8.57
CA ALA A 27 41.97 -2.97 -8.35
C ALA A 27 41.51 -1.97 -7.26
N ARG A 28 40.20 -1.73 -7.15
CA ARG A 28 39.64 -0.76 -6.18
C ARG A 28 39.53 -1.34 -4.76
N ILE A 29 39.24 -2.63 -4.66
CA ILE A 29 39.06 -3.35 -3.38
C ILE A 29 40.39 -3.91 -2.87
N GLY A 30 41.38 -4.08 -3.76
CA GLY A 30 42.69 -4.67 -3.47
C GLY A 30 42.69 -6.20 -3.42
N ARG A 31 41.55 -6.85 -3.66
CA ARG A 31 41.38 -8.31 -3.71
C ARG A 31 40.11 -8.69 -4.48
N ARG A 32 39.96 -9.97 -4.81
CA ARG A 32 38.77 -10.51 -5.49
C ARG A 32 37.51 -10.30 -4.63
N PRO A 33 36.42 -9.76 -5.19
CA PRO A 33 35.11 -9.73 -4.54
C PRO A 33 34.55 -11.14 -4.33
N MET A 34 33.91 -11.36 -3.19
CA MET A 34 33.31 -12.65 -2.81
C MET A 34 32.38 -13.28 -3.87
N PRO A 35 31.53 -12.53 -4.61
CA PRO A 35 30.73 -13.12 -5.68
C PRO A 35 31.53 -13.86 -6.74
N MET A 36 32.78 -13.49 -7.00
CA MET A 36 33.63 -14.16 -8.00
C MET A 36 34.17 -15.53 -7.52
N ASP A 37 33.99 -15.86 -6.24
CA ASP A 37 34.47 -17.10 -5.62
C ASP A 37 33.32 -18.03 -5.19
N ASN A 38 32.06 -17.66 -5.47
CA ASN A 38 30.87 -18.46 -5.19
C ASN A 38 30.78 -19.71 -6.08
N ASP A 39 30.28 -20.82 -5.52
CA ASP A 39 29.94 -22.01 -6.32
C ASP A 39 28.57 -21.85 -7.01
N TYR A 40 28.59 -21.24 -8.19
CA TYR A 40 27.39 -21.05 -8.99
C TYR A 40 26.78 -22.36 -9.51
N ALA A 41 27.49 -23.49 -9.53
CA ALA A 41 26.86 -24.75 -9.89
C ALA A 41 25.87 -25.19 -8.81
N ASP A 42 26.30 -25.19 -7.55
CA ASP A 42 25.45 -25.47 -6.38
C ASP A 42 24.32 -24.44 -6.24
N LEU A 43 24.60 -23.14 -6.42
CA LEU A 43 23.55 -22.11 -6.32
C LEU A 43 22.46 -22.24 -7.38
N VAL A 44 22.82 -22.62 -8.61
CA VAL A 44 21.87 -22.90 -9.69
C VAL A 44 21.06 -24.16 -9.38
N GLU A 45 21.71 -25.23 -8.90
CA GLU A 45 21.04 -26.48 -8.52
C GLU A 45 20.03 -26.26 -7.38
N ARG A 46 20.35 -25.39 -6.42
CA ARG A 46 19.45 -24.97 -5.33
C ARG A 46 18.36 -23.99 -5.76
N GLY A 47 18.29 -23.62 -7.04
CA GLY A 47 17.30 -22.70 -7.56
C GLY A 47 17.42 -21.26 -7.04
N ARG A 48 18.64 -20.82 -6.69
CA ARG A 48 18.90 -19.47 -6.14
C ARG A 48 19.29 -18.43 -7.17
N CYS A 49 19.53 -18.83 -8.42
CA CYS A 49 19.99 -17.96 -9.49
C CYS A 49 18.94 -17.81 -10.59
N TRP A 50 18.69 -16.58 -11.00
CA TRP A 50 17.89 -16.23 -12.18
C TRP A 50 18.73 -15.48 -13.19
N VAL A 51 18.43 -15.69 -14.48
CA VAL A 51 19.10 -15.03 -15.61
C VAL A 51 18.12 -14.15 -16.38
N ALA A 52 18.56 -12.95 -16.72
CA ALA A 52 17.91 -12.10 -17.70
C ALA A 52 18.41 -12.48 -19.09
N VAL A 53 17.51 -12.92 -19.96
CA VAL A 53 17.82 -13.41 -21.31
C VAL A 53 17.35 -12.40 -22.35
N ASP A 54 18.27 -12.03 -23.24
CA ASP A 54 18.00 -11.19 -24.40
C ASP A 54 18.58 -11.83 -25.66
N ALA A 55 17.78 -11.89 -26.73
CA ALA A 55 18.12 -12.60 -27.98
C ALA A 55 18.72 -14.02 -27.78
N GLY A 56 18.23 -14.77 -26.80
CA GLY A 56 18.69 -16.12 -26.48
C GLY A 56 19.98 -16.20 -25.65
N ARG A 57 20.56 -15.07 -25.25
CA ARG A 57 21.79 -14.99 -24.45
C ARG A 57 21.52 -14.41 -23.06
N ALA A 58 22.17 -14.95 -22.03
CA ALA A 58 22.14 -14.35 -20.70
C ALA A 58 22.96 -13.05 -20.67
N VAL A 59 22.30 -11.93 -20.38
CA VAL A 59 22.89 -10.58 -20.31
C VAL A 59 22.96 -10.02 -18.89
N GLY A 60 22.34 -10.69 -17.93
CA GLY A 60 22.45 -10.39 -16.51
C GLY A 60 21.95 -11.56 -15.65
N MET A 61 22.31 -11.54 -14.38
CA MET A 61 21.88 -12.53 -13.40
C MET A 61 21.57 -11.87 -12.06
N VAL A 62 20.65 -12.48 -11.31
CA VAL A 62 20.41 -12.15 -9.91
C VAL A 62 20.37 -13.42 -9.07
N GLN A 63 21.04 -13.40 -7.92
CA GLN A 63 20.97 -14.42 -6.90
C GLN A 63 20.08 -13.89 -5.78
N LEU A 64 19.02 -14.61 -5.45
CA LEU A 64 18.11 -14.26 -4.34
C LEU A 64 18.12 -15.36 -3.29
N LEU A 65 18.02 -14.94 -2.04
CA LEU A 65 17.83 -15.79 -0.88
C LEU A 65 16.56 -15.37 -0.16
N VAL A 66 15.64 -16.31 0.07
CA VAL A 66 14.48 -16.09 0.91
C VAL A 66 14.94 -16.27 2.36
N ALA A 67 15.03 -15.18 3.11
CA ALA A 67 15.27 -15.20 4.55
C ALA A 67 13.94 -15.18 5.31
N ASP A 68 13.99 -15.18 6.65
CA ASP A 68 12.79 -15.29 7.50
C ASP A 68 11.86 -14.07 7.38
N ASP A 69 12.43 -12.86 7.28
CA ASP A 69 11.68 -11.58 7.30
C ASP A 69 11.80 -10.76 6.00
N HIS A 70 12.65 -11.18 5.06
CA HIS A 70 12.91 -10.43 3.81
C HIS A 70 13.46 -11.32 2.70
N LEU A 71 13.48 -10.78 1.48
CA LEU A 71 14.22 -11.36 0.36
C LEU A 71 15.58 -10.65 0.24
N GLU A 72 16.67 -11.40 0.21
CA GLU A 72 18.02 -10.86 0.06
C GLU A 72 18.50 -11.00 -1.38
N VAL A 73 18.96 -9.89 -1.98
CA VAL A 73 19.70 -9.88 -3.25
C VAL A 73 21.19 -10.01 -2.91
N GLU A 74 21.70 -11.24 -3.01
CA GLU A 74 23.09 -11.58 -2.68
C GLU A 74 24.07 -11.14 -3.77
N THR A 75 23.72 -11.40 -5.03
CA THR A 75 24.54 -11.06 -6.20
C THR A 75 23.66 -10.53 -7.31
N LEU A 76 24.03 -9.38 -7.87
CA LEU A 76 23.45 -8.84 -9.10
C LEU A 76 24.59 -8.50 -10.06
N ALA A 77 24.61 -9.17 -11.22
CA ALA A 77 25.62 -8.94 -12.25
C ALA A 77 24.94 -8.64 -13.58
N VAL A 78 25.42 -7.60 -14.26
CA VAL A 78 24.95 -7.21 -15.60
C VAL A 78 26.17 -7.08 -16.50
N GLU A 79 26.08 -7.67 -17.68
CA GLU A 79 27.14 -7.56 -18.69
C GLU A 79 27.44 -6.09 -19.00
N PRO A 80 28.71 -5.64 -19.03
CA PRO A 80 29.05 -4.23 -19.25
C PRO A 80 28.42 -3.62 -20.52
N GLN A 81 28.33 -4.39 -21.60
CA GLN A 81 27.74 -3.96 -22.87
C GLN A 81 26.21 -3.79 -22.80
N ALA A 82 25.55 -4.44 -21.84
CA ALA A 82 24.12 -4.33 -21.59
C ALA A 82 23.77 -3.30 -20.50
N GLN A 83 24.77 -2.61 -19.93
CA GLN A 83 24.53 -1.52 -18.97
C GLN A 83 23.82 -0.35 -19.67
N GLY A 84 22.93 0.32 -18.94
CA GLY A 84 22.08 1.38 -19.51
C GLY A 84 20.83 0.89 -20.23
N ALA A 85 20.77 -0.39 -20.65
CA ALA A 85 19.58 -0.98 -21.29
C ALA A 85 18.46 -1.40 -20.32
N GLY A 86 18.58 -1.06 -19.03
CA GLY A 86 17.57 -1.36 -18.01
C GLY A 86 17.64 -2.76 -17.39
N VAL A 87 18.62 -3.60 -17.74
CA VAL A 87 18.77 -4.99 -17.23
C VAL A 87 18.77 -5.06 -15.71
N GLY A 88 19.62 -4.28 -15.03
CA GLY A 88 19.67 -4.28 -13.56
C GLY A 88 18.35 -3.83 -12.93
N ARG A 89 17.64 -2.86 -13.54
CA ARG A 89 16.32 -2.43 -13.05
C ARG A 89 15.31 -3.56 -13.14
N ARG A 90 15.31 -4.30 -14.25
CA ARG A 90 14.40 -5.44 -14.44
C ARG A 90 14.70 -6.57 -13.44
N LEU A 91 15.98 -6.87 -13.19
CA LEU A 91 16.38 -7.86 -12.19
C LEU A 91 15.97 -7.47 -10.76
N LEU A 92 16.11 -6.20 -10.38
CA LEU A 92 15.60 -5.71 -9.10
C LEU A 92 14.08 -5.76 -9.02
N THR A 93 13.37 -5.36 -10.08
CA THR A 93 11.89 -5.45 -10.13
C THR A 93 11.43 -6.90 -9.97
N PHE A 94 12.13 -7.84 -10.63
CA PHE A 94 11.88 -9.27 -10.47
C PHE A 94 12.12 -9.75 -9.03
N ALA A 95 13.17 -9.28 -8.36
CA ALA A 95 13.38 -9.58 -6.94
C ALA A 95 12.21 -9.08 -6.08
N GLU A 96 11.69 -7.88 -6.34
CA GLU A 96 10.52 -7.36 -5.63
C GLU A 96 9.26 -8.21 -5.89
N GLU A 97 9.08 -8.73 -7.12
CA GLU A 97 7.99 -9.66 -7.44
C GLU A 97 8.14 -10.99 -6.69
N GLN A 98 9.36 -11.55 -6.61
CA GLN A 98 9.63 -12.77 -5.86
C GLN A 98 9.37 -12.59 -4.36
N ALA A 99 9.83 -11.49 -3.78
CA ALA A 99 9.56 -11.18 -2.38
C ALA A 99 8.05 -11.14 -2.08
N ARG A 100 7.25 -10.48 -2.94
CA ARG A 100 5.78 -10.46 -2.80
C ARG A 100 5.17 -11.86 -2.94
N ALA A 101 5.66 -12.66 -3.89
CA ALA A 101 5.19 -14.03 -4.08
C ALA A 101 5.48 -14.92 -2.85
N HIS A 102 6.53 -14.61 -2.10
CA HIS A 102 6.87 -15.25 -0.83
C HIS A 102 6.20 -14.60 0.40
N GLY A 103 5.31 -13.63 0.22
CA GLY A 103 4.63 -12.92 1.32
C GLY A 103 5.53 -11.99 2.12
N LEU A 104 6.71 -11.64 1.58
CA LEU A 104 7.70 -10.80 2.23
C LEU A 104 7.50 -9.33 1.86
N ALA A 105 7.65 -8.46 2.87
CA ALA A 105 7.39 -7.03 2.73
C ALA A 105 8.66 -6.19 2.51
N GLU A 106 9.83 -6.83 2.33
CA GLU A 106 11.11 -6.13 2.20
C GLU A 106 12.10 -6.88 1.31
N VAL A 107 12.91 -6.11 0.57
CA VAL A 107 14.11 -6.60 -0.13
C VAL A 107 15.34 -5.95 0.49
N ARG A 108 16.35 -6.75 0.84
CA ARG A 108 17.65 -6.27 1.32
C ARG A 108 18.77 -6.62 0.37
N LEU A 109 19.84 -5.85 0.41
CA LEU A 109 21.09 -6.14 -0.30
C LEU A 109 22.27 -5.47 0.41
N CYS A 110 23.48 -5.91 0.09
CA CYS A 110 24.67 -5.18 0.49
C CYS A 110 25.66 -5.05 -0.67
N THR A 111 26.47 -4.00 -0.63
CA THR A 111 27.54 -3.77 -1.62
C THR A 111 28.82 -3.38 -0.90
N ASN A 112 29.96 -3.67 -1.52
CA ASN A 112 31.23 -3.16 -1.03
C ASN A 112 31.26 -1.62 -1.18
N ARG A 113 31.78 -0.91 -0.17
CA ARG A 113 31.89 0.56 -0.14
C ARG A 113 32.70 1.11 -1.33
N ALA A 114 33.67 0.37 -1.86
CA ALA A 114 34.49 0.77 -3.01
C ALA A 114 33.74 0.68 -4.36
N MET A 115 32.56 0.05 -4.40
CA MET A 115 31.68 0.02 -5.58
C MET A 115 30.79 1.27 -5.58
N THR A 116 31.41 2.43 -5.74
CA THR A 116 30.76 3.74 -5.56
C THR A 116 29.55 3.97 -6.47
N GLU A 117 29.52 3.34 -7.66
CA GLU A 117 28.38 3.42 -8.56
C GLU A 117 27.11 2.85 -7.90
N ASN A 118 27.25 1.75 -7.16
CA ASN A 118 26.15 1.07 -6.48
C ASN A 118 25.52 1.93 -5.38
N LEU A 119 26.33 2.75 -4.70
CA LEU A 119 25.87 3.67 -3.64
C LEU A 119 24.90 4.72 -4.17
N SER A 120 25.00 5.08 -5.46
CA SER A 120 24.04 5.97 -6.13
C SER A 120 22.91 5.22 -6.84
N TYR A 121 23.19 4.00 -7.29
CA TYR A 121 22.27 3.18 -8.07
C TYR A 121 21.08 2.70 -7.25
N TYR A 122 21.32 2.12 -6.07
CA TYR A 122 20.25 1.55 -5.25
C TYR A 122 19.28 2.60 -4.69
N PRO A 123 19.74 3.77 -4.18
CA PRO A 123 18.84 4.85 -3.77
C PRO A 123 17.87 5.33 -4.85
N ARG A 124 18.34 5.44 -6.10
CA ARG A 124 17.49 5.79 -7.25
C ARG A 124 16.44 4.73 -7.60
N ARG A 125 16.45 3.59 -6.92
CA ARG A 125 15.49 2.48 -7.07
C ARG A 125 14.65 2.26 -5.82
N GLY A 126 14.70 3.19 -4.86
CA GLY A 126 13.88 3.18 -3.65
C GLY A 126 14.48 2.39 -2.49
N PHE A 127 15.73 1.93 -2.62
CA PHE A 127 16.45 1.39 -1.47
C PHE A 127 16.99 2.52 -0.61
N HIS A 128 16.95 2.38 0.70
CA HIS A 128 17.61 3.28 1.62
C HIS A 128 18.77 2.56 2.30
N GLU A 129 19.84 3.29 2.59
CA GLU A 129 20.95 2.75 3.37
C GLU A 129 20.49 2.51 4.81
N THR A 130 20.74 1.32 5.34
CA THR A 130 20.36 0.95 6.72
C THR A 130 21.52 1.12 7.69
N HIS A 131 22.69 0.61 7.32
CA HIS A 131 23.90 0.68 8.13
C HIS A 131 25.13 0.35 7.28
N ARG A 132 26.30 0.55 7.88
CA ARG A 132 27.61 0.15 7.34
C ARG A 132 28.34 -0.68 8.37
N GLU A 133 28.97 -1.76 7.93
CA GLU A 133 29.80 -2.59 8.79
C GLU A 133 30.94 -3.23 8.02
N ARG A 134 31.94 -3.71 8.76
CA ARG A 134 33.01 -4.55 8.21
C ARG A 134 32.63 -6.01 8.39
N ARG A 135 32.26 -6.68 7.29
CA ARG A 135 31.86 -8.10 7.27
C ARG A 135 32.83 -8.91 6.42
N GLN A 136 33.40 -9.97 6.99
CA GLN A 136 34.40 -10.84 6.34
C GLN A 136 35.60 -10.06 5.76
N GLY A 137 36.03 -9.02 6.49
CA GLY A 137 37.14 -8.14 6.11
C GLY A 137 36.84 -7.16 4.96
N PHE A 138 35.59 -7.05 4.51
CA PHE A 138 35.17 -6.04 3.53
C PHE A 138 34.33 -4.95 4.20
N ASP A 139 34.59 -3.69 3.85
CA ASP A 139 33.73 -2.58 4.24
C ASP A 139 32.47 -2.59 3.36
N ARG A 140 31.31 -2.84 3.97
CA ARG A 140 30.03 -3.02 3.29
C ARG A 140 29.04 -1.92 3.66
N VAL A 141 28.17 -1.61 2.72
CA VAL A 141 27.01 -0.73 2.88
C VAL A 141 25.77 -1.57 2.63
N PHE A 142 24.84 -1.56 3.58
CA PHE A 142 23.61 -2.34 3.55
C PHE A 142 22.45 -1.45 3.17
N PHE A 143 21.53 -2.02 2.39
CA PHE A 143 20.38 -1.34 1.85
C PHE A 143 19.13 -2.18 2.04
N ALA A 144 18.00 -1.52 2.30
CA ALA A 144 16.69 -2.14 2.37
C ALA A 144 15.67 -1.36 1.52
N LYS A 145 14.68 -2.06 0.99
CA LYS A 145 13.53 -1.48 0.30
C LYS A 145 12.27 -2.17 0.78
N SER A 146 11.38 -1.40 1.42
CA SER A 146 10.05 -1.88 1.79
C SER A 146 9.18 -2.05 0.53
N LEU A 147 8.45 -3.14 0.49
CA LEU A 147 7.47 -3.51 -0.54
C LEU A 147 6.03 -3.36 -0.06
N ALA A 148 5.83 -2.94 1.20
CA ALA A 148 4.53 -2.57 1.73
C ALA A 148 3.88 -1.56 0.78
N ALA A 149 2.59 -1.79 0.49
CA ALA A 149 1.85 -1.10 -0.54
C ALA A 149 2.05 0.42 -0.47
N THR A 150 2.49 0.96 -1.61
CA THR A 150 2.52 2.35 -2.07
C THR A 150 2.46 3.45 -1.01
N LEU A 151 3.62 4.07 -0.83
CA LEU A 151 3.82 5.42 -0.31
C LEU A 151 3.10 6.44 -1.20
N PHE A 152 2.15 7.19 -0.65
CA PHE A 152 1.80 8.48 -1.24
C PHE A 152 2.85 9.51 -0.78
N THR A 153 3.46 10.19 -1.74
CA THR A 153 4.26 11.42 -1.53
C THR A 153 3.60 12.52 -2.35
N ASP A 154 3.54 13.73 -1.81
CA ASP A 154 2.95 14.93 -2.46
C ASP A 154 1.43 14.88 -2.72
N VAL A 155 0.64 14.18 -1.89
CA VAL A 155 -0.84 14.25 -1.96
C VAL A 155 -1.32 15.57 -1.35
N ARG A 156 -1.99 16.38 -2.16
CA ARG A 156 -2.74 17.57 -1.76
C ARG A 156 -4.22 17.26 -1.82
N ILE A 157 -4.91 17.32 -0.68
CA ILE A 157 -6.38 17.23 -0.63
C ILE A 157 -6.91 18.64 -0.34
N GLN A 158 -7.70 19.20 -1.26
CA GLN A 158 -8.42 20.44 -1.02
C GLN A 158 -9.74 20.17 -0.30
N GLY A 159 -9.85 20.67 0.93
CA GLY A 159 -11.10 20.75 1.67
C GLY A 159 -11.90 22.00 1.32
N PRO A 160 -13.19 22.07 1.71
CA PRO A 160 -13.97 23.30 1.59
C PRO A 160 -13.32 24.47 2.34
N ASN A 161 -13.54 25.70 1.84
CA ASN A 161 -12.95 26.96 2.33
C ASN A 161 -11.44 27.13 2.12
N GLY A 162 -10.85 26.41 1.16
CA GLY A 162 -9.42 26.55 0.84
C GLY A 162 -8.48 25.90 1.86
N THR A 163 -9.01 24.97 2.68
CA THR A 163 -8.19 24.19 3.61
C THR A 163 -7.35 23.20 2.82
N GLU A 164 -6.03 23.29 2.92
CA GLU A 164 -5.10 22.40 2.24
C GLU A 164 -4.60 21.34 3.24
N VAL A 165 -4.85 20.05 2.96
CA VAL A 165 -4.13 18.96 3.62
C VAL A 165 -2.95 18.59 2.73
N THR A 166 -1.76 19.04 3.13
CA THR A 166 -0.51 18.65 2.49
C THR A 166 0.17 17.55 3.30
N ASP A 167 1.00 16.74 2.63
CA ASP A 167 1.94 15.80 3.24
C ASP A 167 1.31 14.65 4.03
N LEU A 168 0.33 13.94 3.46
CA LEU A 168 -0.03 12.59 3.89
C LEU A 168 1.17 11.65 3.73
N ARG A 169 1.96 11.51 4.78
CA ARG A 169 3.06 10.53 4.84
C ARG A 169 2.49 9.24 5.40
N VAL A 170 2.56 8.15 4.62
CA VAL A 170 2.44 6.77 5.12
C VAL A 170 3.83 6.17 5.15
N ALA A 171 4.63 6.52 6.17
CA ALA A 171 5.98 6.01 6.33
C ALA A 171 6.04 5.15 7.59
N ALA A 172 6.53 3.91 7.46
CA ALA A 172 6.72 2.99 8.59
C ALA A 172 5.48 2.85 9.49
N GLY A 173 4.29 2.89 8.88
CA GLY A 173 3.06 2.83 9.65
C GLY A 173 2.83 4.07 10.52
N VAL A 174 2.82 5.27 9.96
CA VAL A 174 2.25 6.47 10.61
C VAL A 174 1.49 7.23 9.53
N VAL A 175 0.28 7.72 9.82
CA VAL A 175 -0.53 8.59 8.96
C VAL A 175 -0.83 9.88 9.76
N GLY A 176 -0.51 11.04 9.21
CA GLY A 176 -0.82 12.32 9.84
C GLY A 176 -0.89 13.45 8.83
N GLY A 177 -1.69 14.49 9.14
CA GLY A 177 -1.72 15.74 8.38
C GLY A 177 -0.69 16.73 8.91
N ALA A 178 -0.04 17.52 8.03
CA ALA A 178 0.91 18.53 8.45
C ALA A 178 0.23 19.88 8.73
N GLY A 179 0.21 20.27 10.00
CA GLY A 179 -0.08 21.61 10.51
C GLY A 179 0.62 21.79 11.86
N PRO A 180 0.74 23.01 12.41
CA PRO A 180 1.41 23.23 13.71
C PRO A 180 0.75 22.47 14.89
N GLU A 181 -0.48 21.98 14.70
CA GLU A 181 -1.22 21.09 15.61
C GLU A 181 -1.55 19.72 14.97
N GLY A 182 -0.80 19.31 13.93
CA GLY A 182 -1.10 18.15 13.10
C GLY A 182 -1.15 16.83 13.87
N GLU A 183 -2.37 16.30 14.00
CA GLU A 183 -2.63 15.01 14.64
C GLU A 183 -1.93 13.87 13.87
N ARG A 184 -1.21 13.02 14.62
CA ARG A 184 -0.50 11.85 14.11
C ARG A 184 -1.18 10.57 14.58
N ILE A 185 -1.32 9.61 13.68
CA ILE A 185 -1.86 8.28 13.94
C ILE A 185 -0.77 7.26 13.59
N ASP A 186 -0.44 6.35 14.50
CA ASP A 186 0.39 5.18 14.18
C ASP A 186 -0.41 4.23 13.28
N GLY A 187 0.04 4.11 12.03
CA GLY A 187 -0.45 3.24 10.98
C GLY A 187 0.27 1.89 10.86
N THR A 188 1.08 1.46 11.83
CA THR A 188 1.81 0.18 11.75
C THR A 188 0.81 -0.97 11.71
N GLY A 189 0.90 -1.80 10.67
CA GLY A 189 -0.06 -2.89 10.43
C GLY A 189 -1.45 -2.44 9.94
N LEU A 190 -1.62 -1.16 9.60
CA LEU A 190 -2.84 -0.63 9.01
C LEU A 190 -2.72 -0.54 7.48
N ALA A 191 -3.87 -0.56 6.82
CA ALA A 191 -4.05 -0.16 5.44
C ALA A 191 -4.67 1.23 5.40
N LEU A 192 -4.16 2.07 4.50
CA LEU A 192 -4.82 3.28 4.07
C LEU A 192 -5.76 2.92 2.92
N VAL A 193 -7.06 3.12 3.11
CA VAL A 193 -8.12 2.75 2.17
C VAL A 193 -8.72 4.04 1.62
N PRO A 194 -8.36 4.44 0.40
CA PRO A 194 -8.91 5.65 -0.19
C PRO A 194 -10.32 5.41 -0.72
N VAL A 195 -11.21 6.34 -0.42
CA VAL A 195 -12.58 6.38 -0.88
C VAL A 195 -12.71 7.54 -1.85
N VAL A 196 -12.89 7.22 -3.13
CA VAL A 196 -12.91 8.20 -4.22
C VAL A 196 -14.29 8.29 -4.85
N PRO A 197 -14.71 9.47 -5.33
CA PRO A 197 -15.94 9.60 -6.11
C PRO A 197 -15.90 8.72 -7.37
N GLY A 198 -17.04 8.15 -7.71
CA GLY A 198 -17.21 7.34 -8.91
C GLY A 198 -18.57 7.56 -9.58
N PRO A 199 -18.77 7.06 -10.81
CA PRO A 199 -19.99 7.32 -11.60
C PRO A 199 -21.28 6.78 -10.98
N GLU A 200 -21.20 5.78 -10.09
CA GLU A 200 -22.35 5.21 -9.37
C GLU A 200 -22.20 5.37 -7.85
N GLY A 201 -21.57 6.47 -7.44
CA GLY A 201 -21.18 6.71 -6.04
C GLY A 201 -19.73 6.31 -5.75
N HIS A 202 -19.32 6.55 -4.52
CA HIS A 202 -17.96 6.38 -4.03
C HIS A 202 -17.54 4.91 -4.03
N VAL A 203 -16.27 4.72 -4.35
CA VAL A 203 -15.64 3.42 -4.48
C VAL A 203 -14.29 3.44 -3.79
N ILE A 204 -13.86 2.29 -3.30
CA ILE A 204 -12.49 2.11 -2.83
C ILE A 204 -11.60 2.03 -4.05
N GLY A 205 -10.65 2.94 -4.17
CA GLY A 205 -9.91 3.11 -5.42
C GLY A 205 -8.56 3.79 -5.24
N LEU A 206 -7.88 3.95 -6.37
CA LEU A 206 -6.63 4.69 -6.41
C LEU A 206 -6.93 6.20 -6.36
N VAL A 207 -6.08 6.93 -5.65
CA VAL A 207 -6.11 8.39 -5.61
C VAL A 207 -4.98 8.91 -6.48
N GLU A 208 -5.32 9.84 -7.36
CA GLU A 208 -4.35 10.64 -8.11
C GLU A 208 -4.15 11.99 -7.42
N PRO A 209 -2.97 12.63 -7.57
CA PRO A 209 -2.73 13.96 -7.02
C PRO A 209 -3.82 14.96 -7.44
N GLY A 210 -4.40 15.67 -6.47
CA GLY A 210 -5.47 16.65 -6.70
C GLY A 210 -6.89 16.07 -6.76
N MET A 211 -7.05 14.74 -6.71
CA MET A 211 -8.38 14.14 -6.59
C MET A 211 -8.91 14.25 -5.15
N PRO A 212 -10.17 14.69 -4.96
CA PRO A 212 -10.80 14.63 -3.65
C PRO A 212 -10.97 13.17 -3.24
N ALA A 213 -10.59 12.85 -2.00
CA ALA A 213 -10.73 11.52 -1.45
C ALA A 213 -10.89 11.59 0.07
N ASP A 214 -11.69 10.67 0.59
CA ASP A 214 -11.73 10.37 2.01
C ASP A 214 -10.82 9.18 2.30
N LEU A 215 -10.27 9.12 3.52
CA LEU A 215 -9.25 8.14 3.87
C LEU A 215 -9.68 7.36 5.11
N LEU A 216 -9.90 6.07 4.92
CA LEU A 216 -10.19 5.13 5.99
C LEU A 216 -8.90 4.39 6.39
N LEU A 217 -8.63 4.29 7.69
CA LEU A 217 -7.52 3.52 8.23
C LEU A 217 -8.05 2.33 9.04
N VAL A 218 -7.66 1.13 8.63
CA VAL A 218 -8.12 -0.15 9.23
C VAL A 218 -6.98 -1.17 9.23
N PRO A 219 -7.03 -2.24 10.05
CA PRO A 219 -6.06 -3.33 9.96
C PRO A 219 -5.98 -3.93 8.54
N GLN A 220 -4.76 -4.21 8.06
CA GLN A 220 -4.55 -4.71 6.69
C GLN A 220 -5.37 -5.97 6.35
N ARG A 221 -5.53 -6.87 7.33
CA ARG A 221 -6.27 -8.13 7.20
C ARG A 221 -7.76 -7.97 6.84
N ILE A 222 -8.35 -6.81 7.08
CA ILE A 222 -9.77 -6.52 6.81
C ILE A 222 -9.96 -5.35 5.84
N ALA A 223 -8.87 -4.84 5.25
CA ALA A 223 -8.94 -3.74 4.31
C ALA A 223 -9.83 -4.14 3.12
N PRO A 224 -10.89 -3.38 2.80
CA PRO A 224 -11.73 -3.75 1.68
C PRO A 224 -10.98 -3.56 0.36
N GLN A 225 -11.29 -4.40 -0.62
CA GLN A 225 -10.55 -4.46 -1.87
C GLN A 225 -10.88 -3.26 -2.79
N PRO A 226 -9.94 -2.82 -3.64
CA PRO A 226 -10.24 -1.87 -4.72
C PRO A 226 -11.44 -2.32 -5.57
N GLY A 227 -12.28 -1.37 -5.96
CA GLY A 227 -13.55 -1.62 -6.64
C GLY A 227 -14.74 -1.86 -5.71
N THR A 228 -14.52 -2.04 -4.40
CA THR A 228 -15.62 -2.16 -3.43
C THR A 228 -16.39 -0.83 -3.32
N ARG A 229 -17.71 -0.88 -3.49
CA ARG A 229 -18.58 0.29 -3.30
C ARG A 229 -18.58 0.71 -1.83
N TRP A 230 -18.39 2.00 -1.57
CA TRP A 230 -18.29 2.53 -0.20
C TRP A 230 -19.51 2.17 0.65
N ARG A 231 -20.71 2.32 0.08
CA ARG A 231 -21.99 1.94 0.71
C ARG A 231 -22.09 0.48 1.15
N ARG A 232 -21.23 -0.44 0.67
CA ARG A 232 -21.23 -1.85 1.05
C ARG A 232 -20.22 -2.17 2.16
N VAL A 233 -19.45 -1.18 2.59
CA VAL A 233 -18.45 -1.36 3.64
C VAL A 233 -19.15 -1.35 5.01
N VAL A 234 -18.91 -2.41 5.78
CA VAL A 234 -19.34 -2.53 7.17
C VAL A 234 -18.15 -3.02 7.98
N ILE A 235 -17.76 -2.27 9.01
CA ILE A 235 -16.52 -2.50 9.76
C ILE A 235 -16.76 -2.32 11.25
N GLY A 236 -16.22 -3.20 12.08
CA GLY A 236 -16.32 -3.08 13.53
C GLY A 236 -15.76 -1.75 14.02
N ARG A 237 -16.39 -1.16 15.04
CA ARG A 237 -16.01 0.14 15.60
C ARG A 237 -14.52 0.22 15.91
N TYR A 238 -14.00 -0.77 16.63
CA TYR A 238 -12.59 -0.80 17.06
C TYR A 238 -11.60 -1.19 15.96
N ASP A 239 -12.11 -1.64 14.81
CA ASP A 239 -11.30 -1.88 13.63
C ASP A 239 -11.11 -0.59 12.79
N VAL A 240 -11.97 0.43 12.96
CA VAL A 240 -11.78 1.76 12.36
C VAL A 240 -10.80 2.55 13.22
N ARG A 241 -9.54 2.65 12.79
CA ARG A 241 -8.51 3.41 13.53
C ARG A 241 -8.60 4.89 13.28
N ALA A 242 -8.92 5.27 12.06
CA ALA A 242 -9.23 6.64 11.73
C ALA A 242 -10.09 6.72 10.47
N LEU A 243 -10.87 7.79 10.38
CA LEU A 243 -11.53 8.21 9.15
C LEU A 243 -11.27 9.70 8.97
N LEU A 244 -10.63 10.04 7.85
CA LEU A 244 -10.49 11.41 7.41
C LEU A 244 -11.55 11.66 6.34
N SER A 245 -12.38 12.67 6.57
CA SER A 245 -13.40 13.11 5.65
C SER A 245 -13.12 14.55 5.24
N GLN A 246 -13.00 14.81 3.94
CA GLN A 246 -12.71 16.13 3.38
C GLN A 246 -11.49 16.80 4.02
N GLY A 247 -10.45 15.98 4.28
CA GLY A 247 -9.23 16.43 4.94
C GLY A 247 -9.34 16.66 6.45
N ARG A 248 -10.47 16.37 7.10
CA ARG A 248 -10.64 16.48 8.56
C ARG A 248 -10.69 15.10 9.21
N LEU A 249 -9.99 14.91 10.33
CA LEU A 249 -10.16 13.70 11.12
C LEU A 249 -11.55 13.73 11.77
N VAL A 250 -12.35 12.70 11.50
CA VAL A 250 -13.75 12.62 11.95
C VAL A 250 -14.06 11.35 12.76
N VAL A 251 -13.15 10.37 12.78
CA VAL A 251 -13.13 9.21 13.69
C VAL A 251 -11.71 8.98 14.15
N ARG A 252 -11.54 8.59 15.41
CA ARG A 252 -10.27 8.13 15.98
C ARG A 252 -10.53 6.91 16.87
N ASP A 253 -9.80 5.82 16.64
CA ASP A 253 -9.88 4.58 17.43
C ASP A 253 -11.32 4.09 17.67
N GLY A 254 -12.16 4.25 16.63
CA GLY A 254 -13.58 3.90 16.65
C GLY A 254 -14.49 4.93 17.30
N ASP A 255 -13.94 6.02 17.83
CA ASP A 255 -14.70 7.09 18.46
C ASP A 255 -14.95 8.24 17.47
N PRO A 256 -16.22 8.65 17.26
CA PRO A 256 -16.52 9.80 16.42
C PRO A 256 -16.03 11.07 17.12
N LEU A 257 -15.28 11.89 16.39
CA LEU A 257 -14.90 13.22 16.85
C LEU A 257 -16.04 14.22 16.60
N ALA A 258 -15.93 15.44 17.14
CA ALA A 258 -16.91 16.49 16.89
C ALA A 258 -16.96 16.82 15.39
N ARG A 259 -17.97 16.26 14.72
CA ARG A 259 -18.30 16.58 13.32
C ARG A 259 -19.27 17.76 13.33
N PRO A 260 -19.18 18.70 12.38
CA PRO A 260 -20.30 19.59 12.12
C PRO A 260 -21.50 18.71 11.80
N SER A 261 -22.43 18.57 12.73
CA SER A 261 -23.70 17.91 12.44
C SER A 261 -24.44 18.82 11.47
N ASP A 262 -24.61 18.40 10.22
CA ASP A 262 -25.80 18.81 9.50
C ASP A 262 -26.91 17.86 9.98
N PRO A 263 -27.85 18.30 10.83
CA PRO A 263 -28.85 17.46 11.51
C PRO A 263 -29.88 16.81 10.56
N GLY A 264 -29.47 16.42 9.37
CA GLY A 264 -30.30 15.72 8.42
C GLY A 264 -31.12 16.61 7.51
N GLY A 265 -31.19 17.93 7.74
CA GLY A 265 -31.94 18.89 6.91
C GLY A 265 -33.19 18.31 6.25
N GLU A 266 -33.22 18.36 4.91
CA GLU A 266 -34.27 17.77 4.07
C GLU A 266 -34.24 16.23 4.00
N ARG A 267 -33.15 15.58 4.40
CA ARG A 267 -32.97 14.11 4.39
C ARG A 267 -33.55 13.43 5.65
N THR A 268 -34.01 14.17 6.65
CA THR A 268 -34.70 13.60 7.84
C THR A 268 -36.03 12.93 7.49
N GLY A 269 -36.48 11.99 8.31
CA GLY A 269 -37.74 11.26 8.11
C GLY A 269 -37.52 9.79 7.73
N VAL A 270 -38.60 9.14 7.28
CA VAL A 270 -38.62 7.70 7.04
C VAL A 270 -38.23 7.38 5.59
N TRP A 271 -37.25 6.51 5.46
CA TRP A 271 -36.74 5.94 4.21
C TRP A 271 -37.14 4.47 4.15
N ILE A 272 -37.80 4.07 3.05
CA ILE A 272 -38.36 2.73 2.89
C ILE A 272 -37.72 2.08 1.68
N ASP A 273 -37.27 0.84 1.82
CA ASP A 273 -36.73 0.08 0.69
C ASP A 273 -37.82 -0.28 -0.34
N GLN A 274 -37.40 -0.72 -1.52
CA GLN A 274 -38.33 -0.98 -2.63
C GLN A 274 -39.37 -2.08 -2.33
N ASN A 275 -39.12 -2.93 -1.33
CA ASN A 275 -39.95 -4.07 -0.98
C ASN A 275 -40.78 -3.85 0.29
N ASP A 276 -40.79 -2.64 0.86
CA ASP A 276 -41.44 -2.32 2.13
C ASP A 276 -40.97 -3.20 3.31
N TRP A 277 -39.76 -3.78 3.19
CA TRP A 277 -39.17 -4.70 4.15
C TRP A 277 -38.28 -3.98 5.16
N LEU A 278 -37.58 -2.92 4.75
CA LEU A 278 -36.71 -2.11 5.59
C LEU A 278 -37.24 -0.68 5.66
N HIS A 279 -37.41 -0.19 6.89
CA HIS A 279 -37.85 1.17 7.19
C HIS A 279 -36.80 1.81 8.09
N GLN A 280 -36.13 2.85 7.62
CA GLN A 280 -35.11 3.59 8.35
C GLN A 280 -35.56 5.01 8.60
N GLU A 281 -35.74 5.38 9.87
CA GLU A 281 -36.04 6.75 10.28
C GLU A 281 -34.75 7.50 10.61
N LEU A 282 -34.50 8.63 9.93
CA LEU A 282 -33.41 9.56 10.22
C LEU A 282 -33.95 10.74 11.04
N MET A 283 -33.59 10.83 12.32
CA MET A 283 -34.07 11.84 13.24
C MET A 283 -33.18 13.09 13.24
N ALA A 284 -33.78 14.28 13.41
CA ALA A 284 -33.07 15.56 13.42
C ALA A 284 -31.99 15.72 14.51
N ASN A 285 -31.97 14.85 15.52
CA ASN A 285 -30.91 14.82 16.54
C ASN A 285 -29.69 13.98 16.13
N GLY A 286 -29.61 13.50 14.89
CA GLY A 286 -28.53 12.66 14.38
C GLY A 286 -28.63 11.20 14.81
N ARG A 287 -29.79 10.75 15.29
CA ARG A 287 -30.07 9.33 15.57
C ARG A 287 -30.82 8.69 14.42
N TYR A 288 -30.58 7.41 14.18
CA TYR A 288 -31.43 6.62 13.29
C TYR A 288 -32.03 5.42 14.03
N ASP A 289 -33.15 4.96 13.48
CA ASP A 289 -33.83 3.73 13.89
C ASP A 289 -34.23 2.95 12.64
N GLU A 290 -33.85 1.68 12.58
CA GLU A 290 -34.14 0.80 11.46
C GLU A 290 -35.01 -0.37 11.90
N THR A 291 -36.11 -0.56 11.19
CA THR A 291 -36.99 -1.73 11.29
C THR A 291 -36.73 -2.64 10.09
N ARG A 292 -36.58 -3.95 10.32
CA ARG A 292 -36.41 -4.96 9.27
C ARG A 292 -37.41 -6.09 9.41
N GLY A 293 -38.19 -6.37 8.37
CA GLY A 293 -39.13 -7.49 8.34
C GLY A 293 -40.08 -7.53 9.53
N GLY A 294 -40.51 -6.36 10.01
CA GLY A 294 -41.38 -6.21 11.19
C GLY A 294 -40.67 -6.21 12.55
N ARG A 295 -39.37 -6.51 12.62
CA ARG A 295 -38.57 -6.33 13.84
C ARG A 295 -38.22 -4.84 14.01
N ARG A 296 -38.91 -4.17 14.93
CA ARG A 296 -38.61 -2.79 15.32
C ARG A 296 -37.24 -2.70 16.02
N HIS A 297 -36.57 -1.57 15.88
CA HIS A 297 -35.25 -1.33 16.49
C HIS A 297 -34.26 -2.45 16.14
N ALA A 298 -34.33 -2.95 14.89
CA ALA A 298 -33.40 -3.97 14.42
C ALA A 298 -31.96 -3.44 14.46
N TYR A 299 -31.80 -2.17 14.09
CA TYR A 299 -30.57 -1.40 14.21
C TYR A 299 -30.90 0.01 14.67
N THR A 300 -30.10 0.55 15.58
CA THR A 300 -30.22 1.92 16.06
C THR A 300 -28.84 2.50 16.22
N GLY A 301 -28.70 3.81 16.07
CA GLY A 301 -27.39 4.40 16.24
C GLY A 301 -27.36 5.88 15.95
N ARG A 302 -26.16 6.37 15.67
CA ARG A 302 -25.92 7.73 15.20
C ARG A 302 -25.63 7.73 13.71
N TYR A 303 -25.99 8.82 13.05
CA TYR A 303 -25.59 9.07 11.69
C TYR A 303 -25.04 10.49 11.52
N TRP A 304 -24.22 10.67 10.49
CA TRP A 304 -23.70 11.96 10.07
C TRP A 304 -23.81 12.09 8.56
N LEU A 305 -24.24 13.26 8.11
CA LEU A 305 -24.28 13.59 6.70
C LEU A 305 -23.04 14.37 6.29
N ASP A 306 -22.57 14.07 5.08
CA ASP A 306 -21.60 14.88 4.36
C ASP A 306 -22.00 14.95 2.89
N ARG A 307 -22.70 16.03 2.51
CA ARG A 307 -23.34 16.20 1.20
C ARG A 307 -24.24 15.00 0.87
N ASP A 308 -23.84 14.19 -0.09
CA ASP A 308 -24.55 13.00 -0.53
C ASP A 308 -24.08 11.72 0.17
N ARG A 309 -23.17 11.80 1.14
CA ARG A 309 -22.74 10.65 1.94
C ARG A 309 -23.42 10.63 3.30
N ILE A 310 -23.72 9.44 3.78
CA ILE A 310 -24.15 9.20 5.15
C ILE A 310 -23.26 8.15 5.81
N ASP A 311 -22.76 8.46 6.99
CA ASP A 311 -21.98 7.54 7.82
C ASP A 311 -22.81 7.15 9.03
N TYR A 312 -22.81 5.87 9.38
CA TYR A 312 -23.51 5.32 10.53
C TYR A 312 -22.52 4.79 11.56
N LEU A 313 -22.83 5.00 12.83
CA LEU A 313 -22.25 4.23 13.94
C LEU A 313 -23.42 3.58 14.68
N ASP A 314 -23.56 2.28 14.49
CA ASP A 314 -24.60 1.48 15.15
C ASP A 314 -24.26 1.32 16.64
N ASP A 315 -25.30 1.31 17.48
CA ASP A 315 -25.18 1.15 18.92
C ASP A 315 -24.59 -0.23 19.30
N SER A 316 -24.67 -1.23 18.40
CA SER A 316 -24.00 -2.53 18.55
C SER A 316 -22.50 -2.51 18.19
N GLY A 317 -21.97 -1.39 17.70
CA GLY A 317 -20.53 -1.16 17.59
C GLY A 317 -19.94 -1.49 16.21
N PHE A 318 -20.63 -1.15 15.13
CA PHE A 318 -20.05 -1.16 13.78
C PHE A 318 -20.31 0.15 13.05
N TYR A 319 -19.37 0.52 12.19
CA TYR A 319 -19.55 1.54 11.18
C TYR A 319 -20.15 0.92 9.93
N ALA A 320 -21.10 1.64 9.33
CA ALA A 320 -21.62 1.33 8.02
C ALA A 320 -21.82 2.64 7.25
N PHE A 321 -21.94 2.56 5.93
CA PHE A 321 -21.92 3.74 5.08
C PHE A 321 -23.02 3.69 4.03
N GLY A 322 -23.46 4.85 3.59
CA GLY A 322 -24.48 4.99 2.57
C GLY A 322 -24.29 6.25 1.75
N GLU A 323 -25.08 6.35 0.69
CA GLU A 323 -25.01 7.44 -0.27
C GLU A 323 -26.39 7.81 -0.79
N PHE A 324 -26.65 9.10 -0.93
CA PHE A 324 -27.80 9.62 -1.64
C PHE A 324 -27.46 9.76 -3.12
N ILE A 325 -28.30 9.16 -3.96
CA ILE A 325 -28.22 9.32 -5.42
C ILE A 325 -29.58 9.88 -5.85
N GLY A 326 -29.62 11.19 -6.09
CA GLY A 326 -30.86 11.92 -6.31
C GLY A 326 -31.79 11.84 -5.10
N ASP A 327 -32.99 11.27 -5.31
CA ASP A 327 -34.06 11.09 -4.32
C ASP A 327 -34.00 9.74 -3.59
N THR A 328 -32.98 8.92 -3.85
CA THR A 328 -32.81 7.60 -3.23
C THR A 328 -31.63 7.56 -2.27
N LEU A 329 -31.75 6.75 -1.22
CA LEU A 329 -30.68 6.41 -0.30
C LEU A 329 -30.21 4.98 -0.57
N HIS A 330 -28.94 4.83 -0.94
CA HIS A 330 -28.28 3.55 -1.14
C HIS A 330 -27.46 3.19 0.10
N HIS A 331 -27.79 2.08 0.74
CA HIS A 331 -27.10 1.59 1.92
C HIS A 331 -26.98 0.06 1.87
N VAL A 332 -25.74 -0.44 1.90
CA VAL A 332 -25.43 -1.86 1.64
C VAL A 332 -26.03 -2.31 0.31
N ASP A 333 -27.00 -3.22 0.35
CA ASP A 333 -27.70 -3.76 -0.81
C ASP A 333 -29.12 -3.16 -0.94
N PHE A 334 -29.48 -2.20 -0.09
CA PHE A 334 -30.78 -1.54 -0.09
C PHE A 334 -30.76 -0.23 -0.84
N VAL A 335 -31.85 0.02 -1.56
CA VAL A 335 -32.17 1.31 -2.18
C VAL A 335 -33.50 1.75 -1.58
N MET A 336 -33.48 2.88 -0.90
CA MET A 336 -34.63 3.41 -0.17
C MET A 336 -35.12 4.72 -0.77
N ARG A 337 -36.42 4.96 -0.69
CA ARG A 337 -37.05 6.25 -1.00
C ARG A 337 -37.69 6.84 0.23
N ARG A 338 -37.77 8.16 0.27
CA ARG A 338 -38.46 8.87 1.34
C ARG A 338 -39.97 8.61 1.23
N ARG A 339 -40.60 8.36 2.38
CA ARG A 339 -42.06 8.20 2.50
C ARG A 339 -42.81 9.52 2.34
#